data_AF-A0A7V3SZ16-F1
#
_entry.id   AF-A0A7V3SZ16-F1
#
_cell.length_a   1.000
_cell.length_b   1.000
_cell.length_c   1.000
_cell.angle_alpha   90.00
_cell.angle_beta   90.00
_cell.angle_gamma   90.00
#
_symmetry.space_group_name_H-M   'P 1'
#
loop_
_entity.id
_entity.type
_entity.pdbx_description
1 polymer ?
#
loop_
_entity_poly.entity_id
_entity_poly.type
_entity_poly.pdbx_seq_one_letter_code
_entity_poly.pdbx_strand_id
1 'polypeptide(L)'
;MLRTIKFYLLMAFYYLKFTAKGQIQYPAWLVTYFVSMISTAVGNIFLYNALVDSFKSIAGWTFPQLLFIYGLSYVSQGITWMFLAQAWRIEVYVREGSFDRMLVRPLNMMFQYFFRYLNFMGLLDTFVALVLFIYSCKLVNFIWSPLNILKVLVLIFSATLIRSSLLTIMGSVAFWTK
;
A
#
# COMPACT_ATOMS: atom_id res chain seq x y z
N MET A 1 -27.12 6.96 -10.79
CA MET A 1 -25.80 6.28 -10.75
C MET A 1 -24.63 7.25 -10.85
N LEU A 2 -24.49 8.03 -11.94
CA LEU A 2 -23.38 9.00 -12.11
C LEU A 2 -23.30 10.07 -11.00
N ARG A 3 -24.43 10.61 -10.55
CA ARG A 3 -24.48 11.59 -9.43
C ARG A 3 -23.94 10.99 -8.12
N THR A 4 -24.29 9.74 -7.84
CA THR A 4 -23.83 9.00 -6.67
C THR A 4 -22.33 8.75 -6.72
N ILE A 5 -21.80 8.27 -7.85
CA ILE A 5 -20.37 8.05 -8.05
C ILE A 5 -19.60 9.37 -7.89
N LYS A 6 -20.09 10.45 -8.52
CA LYS A 6 -19.49 11.78 -8.39
C LYS A 6 -19.45 12.25 -6.93
N PHE A 7 -20.53 12.02 -6.18
CA PHE A 7 -20.59 12.34 -4.75
C PHE A 7 -19.55 11.57 -3.94
N TYR A 8 -19.43 10.25 -4.12
CA TYR A 8 -18.41 9.45 -3.44
C TYR A 8 -16.98 9.87 -3.79
N LEU A 9 -16.69 10.12 -5.08
CA LEU A 9 -15.38 10.61 -5.52
C LEU A 9 -15.04 11.98 -4.92
N LEU A 10 -16.01 12.90 -4.88
CA LEU A 10 -15.84 14.19 -4.22
C LEU A 10 -15.53 14.01 -2.73
N MET A 11 -16.29 13.18 -2.01
CA MET A 11 -16.05 12.90 -0.59
C MET A 11 -14.66 12.30 -0.35
N ALA A 12 -14.24 11.32 -1.17
CA ALA A 12 -12.90 10.75 -1.10
C ALA A 12 -11.82 11.82 -1.31
N PHE A 13 -12.01 12.73 -2.27
CA PHE A 13 -11.09 13.83 -2.51
C PHE A 13 -11.03 14.82 -1.32
N TYR A 14 -12.16 15.15 -0.70
CA TYR A 14 -12.18 16.01 0.48
C TYR A 14 -11.48 15.37 1.67
N TYR A 15 -11.68 14.06 1.92
CA TYR A 15 -10.95 13.34 2.96
C TYR A 15 -9.45 13.29 2.66
N LEU A 16 -9.06 13.00 1.41
CA LEU A 16 -7.66 13.04 0.99
C LEU A 16 -7.03 14.39 1.28
N LYS A 17 -7.69 15.49 0.89
CA LYS A 17 -7.22 16.86 1.12
C LYS A 17 -7.10 17.17 2.61
N PHE A 18 -8.06 16.74 3.42
CA PHE A 18 -8.04 16.96 4.87
C PHE A 18 -6.88 16.20 5.53
N THR A 19 -6.73 14.91 5.22
CA THR A 19 -5.65 14.09 5.77
C THR A 19 -4.28 14.57 5.32
N ALA A 20 -4.12 14.93 4.04
CA ALA A 20 -2.88 15.47 3.51
C ALA A 20 -2.46 16.75 4.26
N LYS A 21 -3.39 17.68 4.48
CA LYS A 21 -3.11 18.90 5.26
C LYS A 21 -2.68 18.59 6.69
N GLY A 22 -3.34 17.64 7.35
CA GLY A 22 -3.00 17.23 8.72
C GLY A 22 -1.61 16.59 8.80
N GLN A 23 -1.21 15.80 7.80
CA GLN A 23 0.11 15.17 7.77
C GLN A 23 1.23 16.16 7.43
N ILE A 24 1.00 17.05 6.46
CA ILE A 24 1.97 18.09 6.05
C ILE A 24 2.30 19.05 7.19
N GLN A 25 1.38 19.24 8.15
CA GLN A 25 1.62 20.06 9.34
C GLN A 25 2.78 19.55 10.23
N TYR A 26 3.12 18.25 10.15
CA TYR A 26 4.20 17.63 10.92
C TYR A 26 5.34 17.15 9.99
N PRO A 27 6.12 18.09 9.41
CA PRO A 27 7.15 17.75 8.42
C PRO A 27 8.26 16.86 8.98
N ALA A 28 8.61 17.00 10.27
CA ALA A 28 9.62 16.16 10.90
C ALA A 28 9.24 14.68 10.87
N TRP A 29 7.99 14.35 11.20
CA TRP A 29 7.47 12.98 11.15
C TRP A 29 7.53 12.41 9.72
N LEU A 30 7.14 13.21 8.73
CA LEU A 30 7.20 12.83 7.31
C LEU A 30 8.63 12.52 6.85
N VAL A 31 9.58 13.39 7.20
CA VAL A 31 10.99 13.21 6.80
C VAL A 31 11.59 11.99 7.48
N THR A 32 11.39 11.82 8.80
CA THR A 32 11.89 10.64 9.52
C THR A 32 11.31 9.35 8.96
N TYR A 33 10.01 9.32 8.68
CA TYR A 33 9.37 8.17 8.05
C TYR A 33 9.97 7.88 6.66
N PHE A 34 10.13 8.91 5.82
CA PHE A 34 10.69 8.75 4.48
C PHE A 34 12.13 8.21 4.51
N VAL A 35 12.98 8.71 5.41
CA VAL A 35 14.35 8.20 5.61
C VAL A 35 14.32 6.74 6.08
N SER A 36 13.41 6.39 6.99
CA SER A 36 13.25 5.01 7.44
C SER A 36 12.86 4.08 6.29
N MET A 37 11.95 4.51 5.41
CA MET A 37 11.52 3.70 4.27
C MET A 37 12.63 3.49 3.23
N ILE A 38 13.42 4.52 2.95
CA ILE A 38 14.60 4.38 2.09
C ILE A 38 15.59 3.40 2.72
N SER A 39 15.85 3.54 4.03
CA SER A 39 16.77 2.66 4.75
C SER A 39 16.30 1.21 4.72
N THR A 40 15.00 0.95 4.92
CA THR A 40 14.41 -0.39 4.79
C THR A 40 14.54 -0.94 3.36
N ALA A 41 14.25 -0.12 2.34
CA ALA A 41 14.39 -0.54 0.94
C ALA A 41 15.84 -0.91 0.61
N VAL A 42 16.79 -0.08 1.02
CA VAL A 42 18.24 -0.31 0.84
C VAL A 42 18.68 -1.56 1.61
N GLY A 43 18.28 -1.70 2.87
CA GLY A 43 18.57 -2.88 3.68
C GLY A 43 18.06 -4.18 3.05
N ASN A 44 16.86 -4.17 2.48
CA ASN A 44 16.31 -5.31 1.76
C ASN A 44 17.10 -5.62 0.49
N ILE A 45 17.55 -4.61 -0.28
CA ILE A 45 18.42 -4.83 -1.45
C ILE A 45 19.73 -5.51 -1.02
N PHE A 46 20.37 -5.02 0.04
CA PHE A 46 21.58 -5.64 0.59
C PHE A 46 21.35 -7.08 1.03
N LEU A 47 20.22 -7.35 1.69
CA LEU A 47 19.84 -8.69 2.10
C LEU A 47 19.68 -9.62 0.88
N TYR A 48 18.94 -9.20 -0.15
CA TYR A 48 18.79 -10.01 -1.37
C TYR A 48 20.13 -10.25 -2.07
N ASN A 49 21.01 -9.24 -2.10
CA ASN A 49 22.34 -9.40 -2.68
C ASN A 49 23.16 -10.43 -1.89
N ALA A 50 23.22 -10.29 -0.55
CA ALA A 50 23.96 -11.22 0.32
C ALA A 50 23.42 -12.66 0.23
N LEU A 51 22.10 -12.83 0.11
CA LEU A 51 21.49 -14.14 -0.09
C LEU A 51 21.91 -14.75 -1.44
N VAL A 52 21.88 -13.98 -2.52
CA VAL A 52 22.28 -14.49 -3.84
C VAL A 52 23.78 -14.76 -3.90
N ASP A 53 24.62 -13.94 -3.28
CA ASP A 53 26.06 -14.19 -3.19
C ASP A 53 26.36 -15.51 -2.45
N SER A 54 25.57 -15.83 -1.41
CA SER A 54 25.72 -17.07 -0.63
C SER A 54 25.24 -18.32 -1.38
N PHE A 55 24.11 -18.23 -2.10
CA PHE A 55 23.46 -19.40 -2.72
C PHE A 55 23.62 -19.46 -4.25
N LYS A 56 24.26 -18.47 -4.87
CA LYS A 56 24.36 -18.18 -6.33
C LYS A 56 23.01 -17.92 -7.03
N SER A 57 21.96 -18.65 -6.66
CA SER A 57 20.59 -18.44 -7.12
C SER A 57 19.62 -18.96 -6.06
N ILE A 58 18.44 -18.34 -5.95
CA ILE A 58 17.37 -18.83 -5.08
C ILE A 58 16.31 -19.45 -5.97
N ALA A 59 16.15 -20.77 -5.91
CA ALA A 59 15.21 -21.51 -6.77
C ALA A 59 15.37 -21.18 -8.27
N GLY A 60 16.61 -20.97 -8.74
CA GLY A 60 16.93 -20.60 -10.12
C GLY A 60 16.77 -19.12 -10.47
N TRP A 61 16.32 -18.28 -9.52
CA TRP A 61 16.23 -16.84 -9.71
C TRP A 61 17.55 -16.14 -9.39
N THR A 62 17.97 -15.28 -10.30
CA THR A 62 19.12 -14.38 -10.13
C THR A 62 18.74 -13.12 -9.36
N PHE A 63 19.74 -12.40 -8.84
CA PHE A 63 19.53 -11.15 -8.10
C PHE A 63 18.63 -10.13 -8.83
N PRO A 64 18.86 -9.80 -10.12
CA PRO A 64 17.99 -8.89 -10.86
C PRO A 64 16.52 -9.30 -10.88
N GLN A 65 16.25 -10.59 -11.03
CA GLN A 65 14.89 -11.10 -11.13
C GLN A 65 14.19 -11.12 -9.77
N LEU A 66 14.90 -11.46 -8.69
CA LEU A 66 14.38 -11.33 -7.33
C LEU A 66 14.05 -9.88 -6.99
N LEU A 67 14.93 -8.96 -7.37
CA LEU A 67 14.71 -7.53 -7.15
C LEU A 67 13.50 -7.02 -7.94
N PHE A 68 13.26 -7.56 -9.14
CA PHE A 68 12.07 -7.26 -9.95
C PHE A 68 10.78 -7.72 -9.26
N ILE A 69 10.74 -8.96 -8.78
CA ILE A 69 9.59 -9.51 -8.06
C ILE A 69 9.35 -8.71 -6.76
N TYR A 70 10.43 -8.39 -6.04
CA TYR A 70 10.36 -7.58 -4.83
C TYR A 70 9.83 -6.18 -5.11
N GLY A 71 10.36 -5.46 -6.11
CA GLY A 71 9.89 -4.13 -6.49
C GLY A 71 8.40 -4.12 -6.84
N LEU A 72 7.96 -5.10 -7.64
CA LEU A 72 6.55 -5.25 -8.03
C LEU A 72 5.64 -5.51 -6.81
N SER A 73 6.09 -6.38 -5.91
CA SER A 73 5.41 -6.69 -4.66
C SER A 73 5.33 -5.46 -3.75
N TYR A 74 6.41 -4.68 -3.67
CA TYR A 74 6.53 -3.48 -2.83
C TYR A 74 5.63 -2.34 -3.32
N VAL A 75 5.44 -2.20 -4.64
CA VAL A 75 4.48 -1.22 -5.21
C VAL A 75 3.06 -1.51 -4.74
N SER A 76 2.63 -2.77 -4.85
CA SER A 76 1.31 -3.17 -4.36
C SER A 76 1.16 -3.02 -2.84
N GLN A 77 2.23 -3.24 -2.08
CA GLN A 77 2.25 -2.96 -0.64
C GLN A 77 2.02 -1.47 -0.35
N GLY A 78 2.75 -0.57 -1.01
CA GLY A 78 2.58 0.88 -0.84
C GLY A 78 1.14 1.34 -1.12
N ILE A 79 0.53 0.84 -2.20
CA ILE A 79 -0.87 1.14 -2.54
C ILE A 79 -1.82 0.61 -1.46
N THR A 80 -1.58 -0.61 -0.97
CA THR A 80 -2.39 -1.20 0.12
C THR A 80 -2.31 -0.33 1.38
N TRP A 81 -1.13 0.11 1.78
CA TRP A 81 -0.99 1.00 2.95
C TRP A 81 -1.61 2.38 2.72
N MET A 82 -1.54 2.93 1.50
CA MET A 82 -2.15 4.22 1.18
C MET A 82 -3.67 4.23 1.44
N PHE A 83 -4.38 3.19 0.97
CA PHE A 83 -5.85 3.14 1.03
C PHE A 83 -6.41 2.32 2.20
N LEU A 84 -5.70 1.29 2.65
CA LEU A 84 -6.19 0.31 3.61
C LEU A 84 -5.35 0.20 4.88
N ALA A 85 -4.42 1.12 5.14
CA ALA A 85 -3.73 1.17 6.45
C ALA A 85 -4.71 1.14 7.63
N GLN A 86 -5.89 1.75 7.45
CA GLN A 86 -6.91 1.82 8.48
C GLN A 86 -7.47 0.45 8.88
N ALA A 87 -7.33 -0.58 8.01
CA ALA A 87 -7.68 -1.98 8.29
C ALA A 87 -7.07 -2.49 9.60
N TRP A 88 -5.87 -2.00 9.94
CA TRP A 88 -5.14 -2.35 11.16
C TRP A 88 -5.66 -1.71 12.44
N ARG A 89 -6.65 -0.83 12.36
CA ARG A 89 -7.18 -0.08 13.52
C ARG A 89 -8.61 -0.45 13.87
N ILE A 90 -9.14 -1.50 13.27
CA ILE A 90 -10.53 -1.93 13.48
C ILE A 90 -10.78 -2.29 14.95
N GLU A 91 -9.80 -2.90 15.61
CA GLU A 91 -9.83 -3.24 17.03
C GLU A 91 -10.00 -2.01 17.91
N VAL A 92 -9.36 -0.88 17.56
CA VAL A 92 -9.55 0.39 18.27
C VAL A 92 -10.98 0.90 18.07
N TYR A 93 -11.49 0.85 16.83
CA TYR A 93 -12.86 1.30 16.55
C TYR A 93 -13.93 0.47 17.25
N VAL A 94 -13.71 -0.84 17.36
CA VAL A 94 -14.58 -1.77 18.08
C VAL A 94 -14.51 -1.52 19.58
N ARG A 95 -13.29 -1.46 20.16
CA ARG A 95 -13.10 -1.25 21.61
C ARG A 95 -13.62 0.10 22.10
N GLU A 96 -13.50 1.15 21.30
CA GLU A 96 -13.99 2.49 21.64
C GLU A 96 -15.48 2.72 21.32
N GLY A 97 -16.17 1.75 20.72
CA GLY A 97 -17.56 1.90 20.26
C GLY A 97 -17.75 2.93 19.15
N SER A 98 -16.65 3.38 18.52
CA SER A 98 -16.68 4.38 17.46
C SER A 98 -17.00 3.77 16.09
N PHE A 99 -16.98 2.43 15.99
CA PHE A 99 -17.49 1.68 14.84
C PHE A 99 -19.00 1.86 14.65
N ASP A 100 -19.80 1.85 15.73
CA ASP A 100 -21.26 2.04 15.66
C ASP A 100 -21.65 3.39 15.07
N ARG A 101 -20.82 4.43 15.33
CA ARG A 101 -20.99 5.75 14.74
C ARG A 101 -20.86 5.75 13.21
N MET A 102 -20.13 4.78 12.64
CA MET A 102 -20.03 4.63 11.18
C MET A 102 -21.31 4.04 10.59
N LEU A 103 -22.00 3.16 11.33
CA LEU A 103 -23.23 2.49 10.90
C LEU A 103 -24.44 3.43 10.82
N VAL A 104 -24.51 4.43 11.70
CA VAL A 104 -25.62 5.41 11.75
C VAL A 104 -25.48 6.57 10.75
N ARG A 105 -24.32 6.73 10.12
CA ARG A 105 -24.09 7.78 9.13
C ARG A 105 -24.62 7.35 7.76
N PRO A 106 -25.20 8.26 6.95
CA PRO A 106 -25.78 7.95 5.65
C PRO A 106 -24.71 7.79 4.55
N LEU A 107 -23.66 7.01 4.83
CA LEU A 107 -22.58 6.68 3.92
C LEU A 107 -22.25 5.20 4.06
N ASN A 108 -21.86 4.53 2.98
CA ASN A 108 -21.45 3.13 3.05
C ASN A 108 -20.31 2.96 4.08
N MET A 109 -20.47 1.99 4.98
CA MET A 109 -19.52 1.74 6.08
C MET A 109 -18.10 1.46 5.59
N MET A 110 -17.93 0.62 4.56
CA MET A 110 -16.62 0.30 3.99
C MET A 110 -15.97 1.53 3.35
N PHE A 111 -16.76 2.34 2.64
CA PHE A 111 -16.27 3.60 2.10
C PHE A 111 -15.80 4.54 3.21
N GLN A 112 -16.60 4.72 4.26
CA GLN A 112 -16.21 5.52 5.43
C GLN A 112 -14.95 4.96 6.08
N TYR A 113 -14.84 3.65 6.19
CA TYR A 113 -13.72 3.01 6.87
C TYR A 113 -12.40 3.22 6.13
N PHE A 114 -12.35 2.95 4.82
CA PHE A 114 -11.13 3.07 4.03
C PHE A 114 -10.77 4.51 3.68
N PHE A 115 -11.76 5.35 3.33
CA PHE A 115 -11.48 6.69 2.81
C PHE A 115 -11.46 7.79 3.88
N ARG A 116 -11.86 7.51 5.13
CA ARG A 116 -11.84 8.52 6.21
C ARG A 116 -10.44 9.01 6.55
N TYR A 117 -9.43 8.16 6.39
CA TYR A 117 -8.05 8.52 6.62
C TYR A 117 -7.17 7.80 5.60
N LEU A 118 -6.72 8.56 4.60
CA LEU A 118 -5.75 8.07 3.65
C LEU A 118 -4.36 8.27 4.20
N ASN A 119 -3.60 7.19 4.28
CA ASN A 119 -2.28 7.25 4.85
C ASN A 119 -1.32 7.90 3.85
N PHE A 120 -0.93 9.14 4.11
CA PHE A 120 0.05 9.86 3.29
C PHE A 120 1.40 9.12 3.24
N MET A 121 1.73 8.36 4.28
CA MET A 121 2.92 7.52 4.31
C MET A 121 2.90 6.45 3.22
N GLY A 122 1.74 5.85 2.94
CA GLY A 122 1.61 4.88 1.85
C GLY A 122 1.89 5.48 0.47
N LEU A 123 1.68 6.80 0.29
CA LEU A 123 2.07 7.49 -0.94
C LEU A 123 3.60 7.54 -1.08
N LEU A 124 4.30 7.86 0.01
CA LEU A 124 5.76 7.87 0.05
C LEU A 124 6.33 6.45 -0.19
N ASP A 125 5.72 5.44 0.40
CA ASP A 125 6.09 4.03 0.19
C ASP A 125 5.93 3.63 -1.27
N THR A 126 4.79 3.98 -1.87
CA THR A 126 4.51 3.71 -3.28
C THR A 126 5.54 4.39 -4.19
N PHE A 127 5.95 5.62 -3.86
CA PHE A 127 6.97 6.34 -4.62
C PHE A 127 8.32 5.62 -4.58
N VAL A 128 8.82 5.27 -3.39
CA VAL A 128 10.07 4.52 -3.22
C VAL A 128 10.00 3.18 -3.94
N ALA A 129 8.87 2.48 -3.83
CA ALA A 129 8.64 1.21 -4.50
C ALA A 129 8.61 1.32 -6.02
N LEU A 130 8.02 2.38 -6.57
CA LEU A 130 8.02 2.63 -8.02
C LEU A 130 9.43 2.88 -8.55
N VAL A 131 10.24 3.67 -7.84
CA VAL A 131 11.65 3.91 -8.21
C VAL A 131 12.41 2.58 -8.21
N LEU A 132 12.23 1.76 -7.18
CA LEU A 132 12.86 0.45 -7.07
C LEU A 132 12.42 -0.50 -8.20
N PHE A 133 11.12 -0.53 -8.51
CA PHE A 133 10.58 -1.35 -9.58
C PHE A 133 11.13 -0.93 -10.95
N ILE A 134 11.16 0.37 -11.26
CA ILE A 134 11.73 0.88 -12.52
C ILE A 134 13.22 0.54 -12.61
N TYR A 135 13.96 0.67 -11.52
CA TYR A 135 15.37 0.27 -11.46
C TYR A 135 15.54 -1.23 -11.75
N SER A 136 14.73 -2.09 -11.13
CA SER A 136 14.77 -3.53 -11.37
C SER A 136 14.37 -3.92 -12.80
N CYS A 137 13.45 -3.19 -13.43
CA CYS A 137 13.09 -3.39 -14.84
C CYS A 137 14.28 -3.20 -15.76
N LYS A 138 15.16 -2.22 -15.46
CA LYS A 138 16.39 -2.00 -16.23
C LYS A 138 17.37 -3.16 -16.06
N LEU A 139 17.54 -3.69 -14.84
CA LEU A 139 18.46 -4.79 -14.58
C LEU A 139 18.06 -6.10 -15.27
N VAL A 140 16.75 -6.36 -15.41
CA VAL A 140 16.23 -7.55 -16.09
C VAL A 140 16.06 -7.34 -17.60
N ASN A 141 16.39 -6.15 -18.13
CA ASN A 141 16.14 -5.75 -19.52
C ASN A 141 14.66 -5.96 -19.92
N PHE A 142 13.74 -5.52 -19.06
CA PHE A 142 12.30 -5.68 -19.28
C PHE A 142 11.83 -4.93 -20.52
N ILE A 143 11.17 -5.64 -21.43
CA ILE A 143 10.64 -5.08 -22.67
C ILE A 143 9.31 -4.39 -22.39
N TRP A 144 9.31 -3.05 -22.52
CA TRP A 144 8.12 -2.22 -22.40
C TRP A 144 7.26 -2.35 -23.67
N SER A 145 6.29 -3.26 -23.64
CA SER A 145 5.22 -3.35 -24.64
C SER A 145 3.88 -2.95 -24.00
N PRO A 146 2.90 -2.45 -24.77
CA PRO A 146 1.57 -2.14 -24.24
C PRO A 146 0.92 -3.32 -23.51
N LEU A 147 1.13 -4.54 -24.03
CA LEU A 147 0.63 -5.77 -23.41
C LEU A 147 1.32 -6.05 -22.06
N ASN A 148 2.64 -5.85 -21.97
CA ASN A 148 3.37 -6.06 -20.72
C ASN A 148 3.01 -5.03 -19.65
N ILE A 149 2.77 -3.77 -20.05
CA ILE A 149 2.26 -2.73 -19.14
C ILE A 149 0.90 -3.14 -18.57
N LEU A 150 -0.01 -3.63 -19.42
CA LEU A 150 -1.32 -4.11 -18.97
C LEU A 150 -1.18 -5.27 -17.98
N LYS A 151 -0.28 -6.24 -18.24
CA LYS A 151 0.01 -7.34 -17.31
C LYS A 151 0.50 -6.84 -15.96
N VAL A 152 1.43 -5.88 -15.94
CA VAL A 152 1.95 -5.28 -14.70
C VAL A 152 0.83 -4.58 -13.92
N LEU A 153 -0.02 -3.81 -14.59
CA LEU A 153 -1.15 -3.12 -13.95
C LEU A 153 -2.16 -4.11 -13.36
N VAL A 154 -2.54 -5.15 -14.11
CA VAL A 154 -3.44 -6.21 -13.63
C VAL A 154 -2.83 -6.93 -12.42
N LEU A 155 -1.53 -7.21 -12.45
CA LEU A 155 -0.83 -7.88 -11.35
C LEU A 155 -0.79 -7.02 -10.10
N ILE A 156 -0.42 -5.74 -10.22
CA ILE A 156 -0.41 -4.79 -9.10
C ILE A 156 -1.82 -4.66 -8.51
N PHE A 157 -2.84 -4.52 -9.36
CA PHE A 157 -4.24 -4.42 -8.93
C PHE A 157 -4.68 -5.69 -8.18
N SER A 158 -4.41 -6.87 -8.74
CA SER A 158 -4.77 -8.15 -8.15
C SER A 158 -4.04 -8.38 -6.82
N ALA A 159 -2.72 -8.12 -6.76
CA ALA A 159 -1.93 -8.24 -5.54
C ALA A 159 -2.44 -7.30 -4.43
N THR A 160 -2.85 -6.09 -4.81
CA THR A 160 -3.42 -5.11 -3.86
C THR A 160 -4.76 -5.59 -3.33
N LEU A 161 -5.63 -6.14 -4.18
CA LEU A 161 -6.90 -6.73 -3.75
C LEU A 161 -6.69 -7.94 -2.83
N ILE A 162 -5.76 -8.83 -3.15
CA ILE A 162 -5.45 -10.00 -2.31
C ILE A 162 -5.01 -9.53 -0.93
N ARG A 163 -4.04 -8.61 -0.85
CA ARG A 163 -3.57 -8.07 0.44
C ARG A 163 -4.70 -7.37 1.22
N SER A 164 -5.51 -6.58 0.52
CA SER A 164 -6.66 -5.89 1.10
C SER A 164 -7.65 -6.85 1.74
N SER A 165 -7.95 -7.95 1.03
CA SER A 165 -8.85 -8.98 1.53
C SER A 165 -8.29 -9.69 2.76
N LEU A 166 -7.00 -10.03 2.76
CA LEU A 166 -6.33 -10.64 3.91
C LEU A 166 -6.34 -9.73 5.12
N LEU A 167 -6.01 -8.44 4.95
CA LEU A 167 -6.05 -7.46 6.04
C LEU A 167 -7.46 -7.29 6.61
N THR A 168 -8.48 -7.31 5.75
CA THR A 168 -9.88 -7.19 6.19
C THR A 168 -10.33 -8.43 6.96
N ILE A 169 -9.93 -9.63 6.52
CA ILE A 169 -10.20 -10.90 7.23
C ILE A 169 -9.49 -10.90 8.59
N MET A 170 -8.23 -10.49 8.63
CA MET A 170 -7.48 -10.41 9.90
C MET A 170 -8.11 -9.39 10.84
N GLY A 171 -8.53 -8.23 10.32
CA GLY A 171 -9.20 -7.20 11.11
C GLY A 171 -10.56 -7.65 11.66
N SER A 172 -11.34 -8.42 10.90
CA SER A 172 -12.67 -8.85 11.36
C SER A 172 -12.61 -9.78 12.59
N VAL A 173 -11.46 -10.41 12.85
CA VAL A 173 -11.24 -11.20 14.07
C VAL A 173 -11.41 -10.34 15.34
N ALA A 174 -11.10 -9.05 15.27
CA ALA A 174 -11.22 -8.12 16.40
C ALA A 174 -12.65 -7.96 16.95
N PHE A 175 -13.68 -8.35 16.18
CA PHE A 175 -15.06 -8.38 16.69
C PHE A 175 -15.30 -9.54 17.68
N TRP A 176 -14.49 -10.60 17.59
CA TRP A 176 -14.66 -11.83 18.34
C TRP A 176 -13.66 -11.96 19.49
N THR A 177 -12.48 -11.34 19.35
CA THR A 177 -11.40 -11.37 20.33
C THR A 177 -11.32 -10.05 21.08
N LYS A 178 -11.30 -10.11 22.42
CA LYS A 178 -11.19 -8.93 23.31
C LYS A 178 -9.82 -8.27 23.26
#